data_AF-A0A558IGL7-F1
#
_entry.id   AF-A0A558IGL7-F1
#
_cell.length_a   1.000
_cell.length_b   1.000
_cell.length_c   1.000
_cell.angle_alpha   90.00
_cell.angle_beta   90.00
_cell.angle_gamma   90.00
#
_symmetry.space_group_name_H-M   'P 1'
#
loop_
_entity.id
_entity.type
_entity.pdbx_description
1 polymer ?
#
loop_
_entity_poly.entity_id
_entity_poly.type
_entity_poly.pdbx_seq_one_letter_code
_entity_poly.pdbx_strand_id
1 'polypeptide(L)'
;MTRAKRLPKLPNLVDRKLYKTGQTRGATIQEIYQNRVLRNSTVLIPWNFWDACKVPDDGTNEYENGFIVLVDPDWYFTTPNADSILQEEGVELGENAVLYFQRRGQWEAWHLEEGSPLPNGKLANAPLPCECPR
;
A
#
# COMPACT_ATOMS: atom_id res chain seq x y z
N MET A 1 -31.63 13.80 21.35
CA MET A 1 -31.20 13.06 20.14
C MET A 1 -31.07 11.60 20.50
N THR A 2 -31.92 10.73 19.96
CA THR A 2 -31.91 9.29 20.26
C THR A 2 -30.71 8.64 19.58
N ARG A 3 -29.84 8.01 20.37
CA ARG A 3 -28.65 7.29 19.89
C ARG A 3 -29.10 6.17 18.95
N ALA A 4 -28.77 6.27 17.66
CA ALA A 4 -29.11 5.24 16.68
C ALA A 4 -28.60 3.87 17.16
N LYS A 5 -29.52 2.90 17.27
CA LYS A 5 -29.21 1.56 17.75
C LYS A 5 -28.33 0.88 16.70
N ARG A 6 -27.03 0.73 17.00
CA ARG A 6 -26.09 0.06 16.10
C ARG A 6 -26.54 -1.39 15.91
N LEU A 7 -26.79 -1.77 14.66
CA LEU A 7 -27.11 -3.16 14.33
C LEU A 7 -25.91 -4.06 14.65
N PRO A 8 -26.15 -5.30 15.08
CA PRO A 8 -25.07 -6.25 15.31
C PRO A 8 -24.31 -6.51 13.99
N LYS A 9 -22.98 -6.64 14.08
CA LYS A 9 -22.15 -6.99 12.93
C LYS A 9 -22.59 -8.34 12.38
N LEU A 10 -22.60 -8.46 11.04
CA LEU A 10 -22.89 -9.71 10.37
C LEU A 10 -21.85 -10.77 10.76
N PRO A 11 -22.24 -12.05 10.80
CA PRO A 11 -21.28 -13.15 10.92
C PRO A 11 -20.23 -13.06 9.81
N ASN A 12 -18.96 -13.26 10.16
CA ASN A 12 -17.82 -13.06 9.27
C ASN A 12 -17.91 -13.86 7.95
N LEU A 13 -18.54 -15.04 7.97
CA LEU A 13 -18.79 -15.84 6.77
C LEU A 13 -19.82 -15.21 5.82
N VAL A 14 -20.86 -14.55 6.35
CA VAL A 14 -21.89 -13.86 5.56
C VAL A 14 -21.32 -12.56 5.00
N ASP A 15 -20.58 -11.81 5.82
CA ASP A 15 -19.92 -10.58 5.44
C ASP A 15 -18.92 -10.80 4.29
N ARG A 16 -18.06 -11.83 4.39
CA ARG A 16 -17.13 -12.21 3.31
C ARG A 16 -17.84 -12.67 2.04
N LYS A 17 -18.96 -13.37 2.17
CA LYS A 17 -19.78 -13.78 1.01
C LYS A 17 -20.38 -12.55 0.33
N LEU A 18 -20.97 -11.62 1.08
CA LEU A 18 -21.52 -10.38 0.53
C LEU A 18 -20.43 -9.52 -0.13
N TYR A 19 -19.28 -9.38 0.54
CA TYR A 19 -18.10 -8.70 0.01
C TYR A 19 -17.63 -9.33 -1.31
N LYS A 20 -17.51 -10.66 -1.38
CA LYS A 20 -17.08 -11.37 -2.59
C LYS A 20 -18.13 -11.35 -3.71
N THR A 21 -19.43 -11.40 -3.38
CA THR A 21 -20.52 -11.27 -4.35
C THR A 21 -20.61 -9.86 -4.92
N GLY A 22 -20.28 -8.83 -4.14
CA GLY A 22 -20.08 -7.46 -4.63
C GLY A 22 -18.82 -7.27 -5.49
N GLN A 23 -17.98 -8.30 -5.59
CA GLN A 23 -16.76 -8.33 -6.41
C GLN A 23 -16.85 -9.26 -7.62
N THR A 24 -17.88 -10.09 -7.74
CA THR A 24 -18.03 -11.00 -8.88
C THR A 24 -18.43 -10.25 -10.14
N ARG A 25 -17.61 -10.41 -11.19
CA ARG A 25 -17.89 -9.94 -12.54
C ARG A 25 -19.11 -10.68 -13.09
N GLY A 26 -20.22 -9.98 -13.24
CA GLY A 26 -21.36 -10.39 -14.05
C GLY A 26 -21.71 -9.25 -14.99
N ALA A 27 -20.91 -9.03 -16.03
CA ALA A 27 -21.31 -8.14 -17.11
C ALA A 27 -22.26 -8.93 -18.02
N THR A 28 -23.54 -8.59 -18.00
CA THR A 28 -24.42 -8.90 -19.13
C THR A 28 -23.94 -8.07 -20.33
N ILE A 29 -24.04 -8.63 -21.54
CA ILE A 29 -23.54 -8.02 -22.79
C ILE A 29 -24.12 -6.60 -23.04
N GLN A 30 -25.23 -6.27 -22.37
CA GLN A 30 -26.03 -5.07 -22.60
C GLN A 30 -25.65 -3.87 -21.72
N GLU A 31 -24.82 -4.04 -20.70
CA GLU A 31 -24.55 -2.97 -19.72
C GLU A 31 -23.05 -2.82 -19.42
N ILE A 32 -22.39 -1.99 -20.22
CA ILE A 32 -20.96 -1.66 -20.11
C ILE A 32 -20.61 -0.92 -18.81
N TYR A 33 -21.60 -0.28 -18.16
CA TYR A 33 -21.40 0.56 -16.98
C TYR A 33 -21.72 -0.13 -15.63
N GLN A 34 -22.24 -1.36 -15.61
CA GLN A 34 -22.78 -1.98 -14.39
C GLN A 34 -21.76 -2.67 -13.47
N ASN A 35 -20.48 -2.75 -13.83
CA ASN A 35 -19.46 -3.30 -12.92
C ASN A 35 -18.34 -2.29 -12.67
N ARG A 36 -18.66 -1.16 -12.02
CA ARG A 36 -17.61 -0.47 -11.25
C ARG A 36 -17.38 -1.29 -10.00
N VAL A 37 -16.39 -2.16 -10.11
CA VAL A 37 -15.74 -2.81 -8.98
C VAL A 37 -15.38 -1.70 -7.98
N LEU A 38 -16.12 -1.59 -6.87
CA LEU A 38 -15.86 -0.66 -5.75
C LEU A 38 -14.62 -1.10 -4.96
N ARG A 39 -13.55 -1.51 -5.66
CA ARG A 39 -12.24 -1.75 -5.06
C ARG A 39 -11.49 -0.42 -5.11
N ASN A 40 -11.71 0.37 -4.08
CA ASN A 40 -10.73 1.36 -3.68
C ASN A 40 -9.69 0.59 -2.84
N SER A 41 -8.56 0.22 -3.42
CA SER A 41 -7.45 -0.42 -2.70
C SER A 41 -6.30 0.57 -2.62
N THR A 42 -5.46 0.45 -1.59
CA THR A 42 -4.23 1.25 -1.47
C THR A 42 -3.39 1.13 -2.74
N VAL A 43 -2.94 2.26 -3.26
CA VAL A 43 -2.22 2.31 -4.54
C VAL A 43 -0.77 1.89 -4.32
N LEU A 44 -0.24 1.04 -5.20
CA LEU A 44 1.18 0.66 -5.18
C LEU A 44 1.91 1.42 -6.28
N ILE A 45 2.88 2.25 -5.92
CA ILE A 45 3.59 3.13 -6.85
C ILE A 45 5.05 2.73 -6.90
N PRO A 46 5.56 2.19 -8.02
CA PRO A 46 7.00 1.99 -8.16
C PRO A 46 7.73 3.33 -8.14
N TRP A 47 8.87 3.40 -7.42
CA TRP A 47 9.65 4.63 -7.27
C TRP A 47 10.01 5.29 -8.61
N ASN A 48 10.30 4.49 -9.64
CA ASN A 48 10.60 4.97 -11.00
C ASN A 48 9.46 5.77 -11.66
N PHE A 49 8.23 5.62 -11.17
CA PHE A 49 7.04 6.32 -11.66
C PHE A 49 6.46 7.30 -10.63
N TRP A 50 7.18 7.56 -9.54
CA TRP A 50 6.72 8.44 -8.47
C TRP A 50 6.31 9.82 -8.98
N ASP A 51 7.15 10.46 -9.80
CA ASP A 51 6.88 11.79 -10.34
C ASP A 51 5.59 11.86 -11.18
N ALA A 52 5.27 10.79 -11.90
CA ALA A 52 4.09 10.71 -12.75
C ALA A 52 2.83 10.31 -11.97
N CYS A 53 2.98 9.60 -10.85
CA CYS A 53 1.88 8.99 -10.12
C CYS A 53 1.68 9.56 -8.71
N LYS A 54 2.42 10.60 -8.30
CA LYS A 54 2.24 11.20 -6.97
C LYS A 54 0.90 11.92 -6.80
N VAL A 55 0.35 12.47 -7.89
CA VAL A 55 -0.98 13.10 -7.91
C VAL A 55 -1.94 12.24 -8.74
N PRO A 56 -3.13 11.88 -8.21
CA PRO A 56 -4.15 11.18 -8.98
C PRO A 56 -4.68 12.00 -10.16
N ASP A 57 -4.95 11.33 -11.29
CA ASP A 57 -5.54 11.96 -12.49
C ASP A 57 -7.05 12.29 -12.34
N ASP A 58 -7.67 11.88 -11.23
CA ASP A 58 -9.11 12.07 -10.96
C ASP A 58 -9.45 13.51 -10.49
N GLY A 59 -8.46 14.40 -10.47
CA GLY A 59 -8.61 15.80 -10.00
C GLY A 59 -8.63 15.94 -8.48
N THR A 60 -8.43 14.85 -7.74
CA THR A 60 -8.13 14.88 -6.30
C THR A 60 -6.63 15.05 -6.09
N ASN A 61 -6.24 15.69 -4.98
CA ASN A 61 -4.82 15.86 -4.64
C ASN A 61 -4.19 14.62 -3.98
N GLU A 62 -5.02 13.66 -3.56
CA GLU A 62 -4.58 12.50 -2.78
C GLU A 62 -5.38 11.24 -3.15
N TYR A 63 -4.75 10.08 -2.94
CA TYR A 63 -5.39 8.77 -3.08
C TYR A 63 -6.27 8.47 -1.87
N GLU A 64 -7.54 8.09 -2.11
CA GLU A 64 -8.55 7.89 -1.06
C GLU A 64 -8.13 6.83 0.00
N ASN A 65 -7.43 5.76 -0.40
CA ASN A 65 -6.90 4.73 0.51
C ASN A 65 -5.37 4.79 0.69
N GLY A 66 -4.79 5.97 0.44
CA GLY A 66 -3.35 6.19 0.50
C GLY A 66 -2.57 5.44 -0.58
N PHE A 67 -1.25 5.46 -0.42
CA PHE A 67 -0.31 4.81 -1.33
C PHE A 67 0.82 4.12 -0.56
N ILE A 68 1.43 3.12 -1.19
CA ILE A 68 2.67 2.50 -0.75
C ILE A 68 3.65 2.57 -1.92
N VAL A 69 4.81 3.17 -1.68
CA VAL A 69 5.89 3.29 -2.66
C VAL A 69 6.74 2.03 -2.64
N LEU A 70 6.98 1.45 -3.82
CA LEU A 70 7.85 0.30 -4.02
C LEU A 70 9.22 0.81 -4.47
N VAL A 71 10.19 0.77 -3.56
CA VAL A 71 11.56 1.23 -3.80
C VAL A 71 12.42 0.06 -4.25
N ASP A 72 13.20 0.26 -5.32
CA ASP A 72 14.15 -0.75 -5.79
C ASP A 72 15.34 -0.85 -4.82
N PRO A 73 15.69 -2.05 -4.32
CA PRO A 73 16.82 -2.22 -3.40
C PRO A 73 18.16 -1.79 -4.00
N ASP A 74 18.41 -2.08 -5.28
CA ASP A 74 19.68 -1.70 -5.92
C ASP A 74 19.84 -0.19 -5.93
N TRP A 75 18.77 0.54 -6.24
CA TRP A 75 18.76 2.01 -6.21
C TRP A 75 18.98 2.53 -4.79
N TYR A 76 18.29 1.97 -3.81
CA TYR A 76 18.35 2.41 -2.42
C TYR A 76 19.75 2.23 -1.81
N PHE A 77 20.39 1.08 -2.03
CA PHE A 77 21.72 0.80 -1.47
C PHE A 77 22.87 1.44 -2.25
N THR A 78 22.69 1.72 -3.55
CA THR A 78 23.74 2.32 -4.39
C THR A 78 23.74 3.85 -4.34
N THR A 79 22.57 4.47 -4.15
CA THR A 79 22.43 5.92 -4.18
C THR A 79 22.85 6.53 -2.84
N PRO A 80 23.82 7.47 -2.82
CA PRO A 80 24.18 8.16 -1.60
C PRO A 80 23.00 9.03 -1.12
N ASN A 81 22.71 8.99 0.19
CA ASN A 81 21.61 9.74 0.81
C ASN A 81 20.22 9.44 0.23
N ALA A 82 19.96 8.18 -0.18
CA ALA A 82 18.65 7.77 -0.68
C ALA A 82 17.49 8.16 0.26
N ASP A 83 17.68 8.07 1.57
CA ASP A 83 16.68 8.48 2.57
C ASP A 83 16.34 9.96 2.52
N SER A 84 17.33 10.83 2.31
CA SER A 84 17.07 12.28 2.18
C SER A 84 16.27 12.58 0.93
N ILE A 85 16.55 11.90 -0.18
CA ILE A 85 15.82 12.04 -1.44
C ILE A 85 14.36 11.59 -1.26
N LEU A 86 14.14 10.46 -0.59
CA LEU A 86 12.80 9.96 -0.30
C LEU A 86 12.05 10.96 0.61
N GLN A 87 12.71 11.47 1.65
CA GLN A 87 12.10 12.37 2.62
C GLN A 87 11.74 13.74 2.02
N GLU A 88 12.53 14.26 1.09
CA GLU A 88 12.20 15.49 0.34
C GLU A 88 10.88 15.35 -0.43
N GLU A 89 10.57 14.16 -0.91
CA GLU A 89 9.30 13.84 -1.60
C GLU A 89 8.18 13.36 -0.65
N GLY A 90 8.40 13.40 0.66
CA GLY A 90 7.42 12.95 1.66
C GLY A 90 7.26 11.42 1.74
N VAL A 91 8.27 10.67 1.27
CA VAL A 91 8.30 9.21 1.28
C VAL A 91 9.25 8.73 2.37
N GLU A 92 8.76 7.85 3.25
CA GLU A 92 9.50 7.29 4.36
C GLU A 92 9.46 5.76 4.32
N LEU A 93 10.65 5.16 4.27
CA LEU A 93 10.79 3.72 4.30
C LEU A 93 10.28 3.16 5.64
N GLY A 94 9.43 2.14 5.57
CA GLY A 94 8.77 1.52 6.73
C GLY A 94 7.43 2.14 7.14
N GLU A 95 7.03 3.27 6.55
CA GLU A 95 5.72 3.90 6.81
C GLU A 95 4.83 3.88 5.56
N ASN A 96 5.21 4.62 4.53
CA ASN A 96 4.53 4.68 3.23
C ASN A 96 5.40 4.15 2.08
N ALA A 97 6.56 3.56 2.38
CA ALA A 97 7.43 2.90 1.40
C ALA A 97 7.99 1.57 1.90
N VAL A 98 8.22 0.65 0.96
CA VAL A 98 8.82 -0.66 1.20
C VAL A 98 9.91 -0.96 0.17
N LEU A 99 10.94 -1.71 0.58
CA LEU A 99 11.93 -2.25 -0.34
C LEU A 99 11.30 -3.43 -1.10
N TYR A 100 11.28 -3.33 -2.43
CA TYR A 100 10.67 -4.33 -3.30
C TYR A 100 11.73 -5.09 -4.09
N PHE A 101 12.07 -6.28 -3.59
CA PHE A 101 13.00 -7.19 -4.25
C PHE A 101 12.31 -7.93 -5.41
N GLN A 102 12.64 -7.55 -6.64
CA GLN A 102 12.06 -8.18 -7.84
C GLN A 102 12.79 -9.46 -8.23
N ARG A 103 14.11 -9.49 -8.09
CA ARG A 103 14.96 -10.60 -8.51
C ARG A 103 15.61 -11.30 -7.33
N ARG A 104 15.80 -12.61 -7.47
CA ARG A 104 16.55 -13.40 -6.48
C ARG A 104 17.99 -12.90 -6.29
N GLY A 105 18.67 -12.46 -7.35
CA GLY A 105 20.01 -11.90 -7.23
C GLY A 105 20.09 -10.62 -6.40
N GLN A 106 19.04 -9.77 -6.43
CA GLN A 106 18.95 -8.59 -5.57
C GLN A 106 18.81 -8.99 -4.11
N TRP A 107 18.03 -10.04 -3.83
CA TRP A 107 17.92 -10.60 -2.49
C TRP A 107 19.26 -11.15 -2.01
N GLU A 108 19.94 -11.96 -2.81
CA GLU A 108 21.23 -12.53 -2.41
C GLU A 108 22.30 -11.46 -2.15
N ALA A 109 22.28 -10.35 -2.90
CA ALA A 109 23.19 -9.23 -2.72
C ALA A 109 22.86 -8.34 -1.50
N TRP A 110 21.58 -8.06 -1.27
CA TRP A 110 21.15 -6.99 -0.37
C TRP A 110 20.14 -7.43 0.71
N HIS A 111 19.91 -8.73 0.87
CA HIS A 111 19.07 -9.20 1.98
C HIS A 111 19.65 -8.72 3.30
N LEU A 112 18.75 -8.37 4.20
CA LEU A 112 19.07 -7.97 5.55
C LEU A 112 18.44 -8.99 6.50
N GLU A 113 19.23 -9.42 7.49
CA GLU A 113 18.71 -10.21 8.60
C GLU A 113 17.70 -9.36 9.39
N GLU A 114 16.70 -10.03 9.95
CA GLU A 114 15.69 -9.38 10.79
C GLU A 114 16.36 -8.62 11.94
N GLY A 115 16.00 -7.33 12.09
CA GLY A 115 16.61 -6.45 13.09
C GLY A 115 17.95 -5.82 12.69
N SER A 116 18.41 -5.97 11.44
CA SER A 116 19.58 -5.22 10.96
C SER A 116 19.23 -3.72 10.80
N PRO A 117 20.11 -2.79 11.20
CA PRO A 117 19.86 -1.37 11.02
C PRO A 117 19.96 -1.00 9.53
N LEU A 118 18.94 -0.33 9.02
CA LEU A 118 18.96 0.32 7.72
C LEU A 118 19.66 1.69 7.80
N PRO A 119 20.07 2.27 6.66
CA PRO A 119 20.67 3.62 6.61
C PRO A 119 19.84 4.71 7.31
N ASN A 120 18.51 4.59 7.31
CA ASN A 120 17.58 5.46 8.04
C ASN A 120 17.49 5.21 9.56
N GLY A 121 18.23 4.24 10.11
CA GLY A 121 18.18 3.85 11.51
C GLY A 121 16.97 3.00 11.91
N LYS A 122 16.03 2.70 11.00
CA LYS A 122 14.95 1.75 11.24
C LYS A 122 15.49 0.31 11.13
N LEU A 123 14.83 -0.61 11.84
CA LEU A 123 15.20 -2.02 11.84
C LEU A 123 14.55 -2.74 10.66
N ALA A 124 15.32 -3.54 9.93
CA ALA A 124 14.83 -4.36 8.84
C ALA A 124 13.81 -5.40 9.37
N ASN A 125 12.67 -5.52 8.69
CA ASN A 125 11.59 -6.46 9.01
C ASN A 125 11.04 -6.33 10.44
N ALA A 126 11.23 -5.20 11.10
CA ALA A 126 10.63 -5.00 12.41
C ALA A 126 9.10 -5.11 12.31
N PRO A 127 8.44 -5.84 13.22
CA PRO A 127 7.00 -5.86 13.28
C PRO A 127 6.51 -4.43 13.52
N LEU A 128 5.59 -3.96 12.68
CA LEU A 128 4.88 -2.72 12.96
C LEU A 128 4.25 -2.85 14.34
N PRO A 129 4.41 -1.86 15.24
CA PRO A 129 3.76 -1.90 16.54
C PRO A 129 2.26 -2.08 16.29
N CYS A 130 1.71 -3.17 16.83
CA CYS A 130 0.29 -3.45 16.77
C CYS A 130 -0.42 -2.39 17.63
N GLU A 131 -0.71 -1.22 17.09
CA GLU A 131 -1.61 -0.28 17.73
C GLU A 131 -3.02 -0.87 17.64
N CYS A 132 -3.40 -1.65 18.65
CA CYS A 132 -4.80 -2.00 18.86
C CYS A 132 -5.58 -0.69 19.10
N PRO A 133 -6.52 -0.30 18.22
CA PRO A 133 -7.40 0.81 18.54
C PRO A 133 -8.21 0.45 19.80
N ARG A 134 -8.08 1.26 20.86
CA ARG A 134 -8.82 1.11 22.12
C ARG A 134 -10.32 1.35 21.93
#